data_AF-A0A438AID8-F1
#
_entry.id   AF-A0A438AID8-F1
#
_cell.length_a   1.000
_cell.length_b   1.000
_cell.length_c   1.000
_cell.angle_alpha   90.00
_cell.angle_beta   90.00
_cell.angle_gamma   90.00
#
_symmetry.space_group_name_H-M   'P 1'
#
loop_
_entity.id
_entity.type
_entity.pdbx_description
1 polymer ?
#
loop_
_entity_poly.entity_id
_entity_poly.type
_entity_poly.pdbx_seq_one_letter_code
_entity_poly.pdbx_strand_id
1 'polypeptide(L)'
;MTGRAPLPPPHDDAAPRRRDRHRRVAQWGAVVLGLSAATGIAAVTLGLPGGAGTPAGAALGAAVGAVLGALLMHRQMILPRGLPVLTYHSVSEDAAWLPWARDTSIRPATLDRHLRLFARMGLRVVDTETLTRDRLAGRPLPRNAVALHFDDGYLDTWVAAAPILAGHGACATVFVSTDFIAPDRPLAPRMGDSAHLRWDGYMSWRELRQLEAQGLKVEAHGTDHGRVETGPEVRARVTGADRARHAPLLWSCAPGPKHDWHLTERWLPAEGAVLRPSAPALAARRWRFVGIETDAAYRARLARTFQTVDRVFRTHLGRPPRLFCWPENRATPEGRTAAQNAGYLATTAGAGRNTASEDPRVIARLHAGQDYAGVRCGPLDDLALRAHIRCFQGNLYWALPLCAIAAIRRVARLLRRPAASAGTGMGRTPDTCARTVVRTAAGSAPVSGPVSAPSPERAAS
;
A
#
# COMPACT_ATOMS: atom_id res chain seq x y z
N MET A 1 -13.93 5.74 -24.36
CA MET A 1 -14.06 5.91 -22.90
C MET A 1 -13.90 4.55 -22.23
N THR A 2 -12.69 4.19 -21.83
CA THR A 2 -12.40 2.93 -21.13
C THR A 2 -12.42 3.20 -19.63
N GLY A 3 -13.56 2.88 -19.00
CA GLY A 3 -13.66 2.86 -17.55
C GLY A 3 -12.68 1.83 -17.00
N ARG A 4 -11.48 2.29 -16.60
CA ARG A 4 -10.52 1.50 -15.83
C ARG A 4 -11.26 0.99 -14.59
N ALA A 5 -11.48 -0.31 -14.50
CA ALA A 5 -11.79 -0.93 -13.21
C ALA A 5 -10.56 -0.70 -12.33
N PRO A 6 -10.66 0.10 -11.24
CA PRO A 6 -9.54 0.22 -10.32
C PRO A 6 -9.24 -1.17 -9.78
N LEU A 7 -7.95 -1.51 -9.64
CA LEU A 7 -7.56 -2.56 -8.71
C LEU A 7 -8.29 -2.29 -7.39
N PRO A 8 -8.84 -3.31 -6.71
CA PRO A 8 -9.36 -3.09 -5.37
C PRO A 8 -8.25 -2.35 -4.61
N PRO A 9 -8.54 -1.18 -4.00
CA PRO A 9 -7.54 -0.49 -3.21
C PRO A 9 -6.97 -1.51 -2.22
N PRO A 10 -5.67 -1.45 -1.88
CA PRO A 10 -5.17 -2.23 -0.76
C PRO A 10 -6.17 -2.04 0.38
N HIS A 11 -6.68 -3.15 0.94
CA HIS A 11 -7.62 -3.05 2.03
C HIS A 11 -6.99 -2.13 3.07
N ASP A 12 -7.65 -1.01 3.33
CA ASP A 12 -7.11 0.04 4.17
C ASP A 12 -7.14 -0.48 5.61
N ASP A 13 -6.14 -1.26 6.03
CA ASP A 13 -5.98 -1.68 7.41
C ASP A 13 -5.67 -0.48 8.32
N ALA A 14 -5.40 0.69 7.74
CA ALA A 14 -5.41 1.96 8.44
C ALA A 14 -6.83 2.52 8.61
N ALA A 15 -7.88 1.93 8.01
CA ALA A 15 -9.26 2.41 8.11
C ALA A 15 -9.75 2.49 9.56
N PRO A 16 -9.49 1.52 10.46
CA PRO A 16 -9.82 1.67 11.88
C PRO A 16 -9.12 2.88 12.52
N ARG A 17 -7.80 3.03 12.32
CA ARG A 17 -7.02 4.17 12.85
C ARG A 17 -7.48 5.51 12.28
N ARG A 18 -7.76 5.53 10.97
CA ARG A 18 -8.21 6.70 10.23
C ARG A 18 -9.60 7.12 10.70
N ARG A 19 -10.51 6.17 10.90
CA ARG A 19 -11.85 6.40 11.48
C ARG A 19 -11.76 6.95 12.90
N ASP A 20 -10.97 6.34 13.78
CA ASP A 20 -10.78 6.82 15.15
C ASP A 20 -10.19 8.23 15.18
N ARG A 21 -9.13 8.48 14.38
CA ARG A 21 -8.55 9.82 14.21
C ARG A 21 -9.59 10.83 13.75
N HIS A 22 -10.36 10.54 12.70
CA HIS A 22 -11.35 11.46 12.17
C HIS A 22 -12.45 11.74 13.19
N ARG A 23 -12.93 10.72 13.92
CA ARG A 23 -13.91 10.87 14.98
C ARG A 23 -13.40 11.82 16.07
N ARG A 24 -12.19 11.61 16.58
CA ARG A 24 -11.60 12.44 17.65
C ARG A 24 -11.37 13.88 17.20
N VAL A 25 -10.86 14.07 15.98
CA VAL A 25 -10.65 15.41 15.41
C VAL A 25 -11.99 16.14 15.23
N ALA A 26 -13.03 15.44 14.79
CA ALA A 26 -14.37 16.02 14.66
C ALA A 26 -14.97 16.38 16.03
N GLN A 27 -14.84 15.51 17.03
CA GLN A 27 -15.28 15.78 18.40
C GLN A 27 -14.53 16.97 19.01
N TRP A 28 -13.21 17.02 18.84
CA TRP A 28 -12.38 18.14 19.26
C TRP A 28 -12.85 19.45 18.60
N GLY A 29 -13.04 19.44 17.28
CA GLY A 29 -13.51 20.62 16.54
C GLY A 29 -14.89 21.09 16.98
N ALA A 30 -15.82 20.15 17.21
CA ALA A 30 -17.18 20.48 17.68
C ALA A 30 -17.17 21.13 19.07
N VAL A 31 -16.36 20.61 20.01
CA VAL A 31 -16.26 21.17 21.37
C VAL A 31 -15.60 22.55 21.36
N VAL A 32 -14.51 22.72 20.60
CA VAL A 32 -13.83 24.02 20.45
C VAL A 32 -14.78 25.06 19.87
N LEU A 33 -15.45 24.75 18.75
CA LEU A 33 -16.38 25.69 18.12
C LEU A 33 -17.61 25.97 19.00
N GLY A 34 -18.16 24.96 19.66
CA GLY A 34 -19.30 25.13 20.56
C GLY A 34 -19.00 26.02 21.75
N LEU A 35 -17.85 25.81 22.41
CA LEU A 35 -17.43 26.65 23.53
C LEU A 35 -17.06 28.07 23.07
N SER A 36 -16.40 28.22 21.92
CA SER A 36 -16.17 29.53 21.31
C SER A 36 -17.47 30.29 21.06
N ALA A 37 -18.48 29.65 20.47
CA ALA A 37 -19.77 30.28 20.23
C ALA A 37 -20.46 30.67 21.55
N ALA A 38 -20.53 29.75 22.51
CA ALA A 38 -21.20 29.99 23.79
C ALA A 38 -20.56 31.12 24.61
N THR A 39 -19.22 31.15 24.68
CA THR A 39 -18.48 32.20 25.41
C THR A 39 -18.50 33.55 24.67
N GLY A 40 -18.46 33.54 23.33
CA GLY A 40 -18.66 34.75 22.52
C GLY A 40 -20.04 35.36 22.73
N ILE A 41 -21.11 34.54 22.73
CA ILE A 41 -22.48 34.98 23.04
C ILE A 41 -22.55 35.52 24.48
N ALA A 42 -22.03 34.77 25.45
CA ALA A 42 -22.03 35.17 26.86
C ALA A 42 -21.32 36.52 27.10
N ALA A 43 -20.20 36.77 26.42
CA ALA A 43 -19.46 38.03 26.53
C ALA A 43 -20.27 39.23 26.00
N VAL A 44 -21.08 39.02 24.95
CA VAL A 44 -22.01 40.03 24.43
C VAL A 44 -23.17 40.25 25.39
N THR A 45 -23.78 39.18 25.92
CA THR A 45 -25.01 39.26 26.72
C THR A 45 -24.78 39.68 28.17
N LEU A 46 -23.64 39.32 28.77
CA LEU A 46 -23.37 39.53 30.20
C LEU A 46 -22.45 40.72 30.50
N GLY A 47 -21.90 41.38 29.48
CA GLY A 47 -21.10 42.60 29.67
C GLY A 47 -19.83 42.41 30.50
N LEU A 48 -19.03 41.37 30.21
CA LEU A 48 -17.76 41.12 30.89
C LEU A 48 -16.77 42.30 30.74
N PRO A 49 -15.82 42.49 31.68
CA PRO A 49 -14.95 43.66 31.70
C PRO A 49 -14.03 43.69 30.47
N GLY A 50 -14.12 44.75 29.67
CA GLY A 50 -13.34 44.90 28.42
C GLY A 50 -14.09 45.49 27.22
N GLY A 51 -15.41 45.70 27.35
CA GLY A 51 -16.25 46.36 26.33
C GLY A 51 -17.53 45.59 26.06
N ALA A 52 -18.53 45.76 26.92
CA ALA A 52 -19.84 45.14 26.80
C ALA A 52 -20.49 45.45 25.45
N GLY A 53 -21.02 44.43 24.77
CA GLY A 53 -21.70 44.57 23.47
C GLY A 53 -20.81 44.88 22.27
N THR A 54 -19.48 44.90 22.44
CA THR A 54 -18.55 45.21 21.33
C THR A 54 -18.10 43.95 20.57
N PRO A 55 -17.79 44.07 19.26
CA PRO A 55 -17.17 42.99 18.49
C PRO A 55 -15.87 42.46 19.12
N ALA A 56 -15.12 43.34 19.80
CA ALA A 56 -13.89 42.98 20.50
C ALA A 56 -14.16 42.08 21.72
N GLY A 57 -15.19 42.39 22.52
CA GLY A 57 -15.62 41.54 23.63
C GLY A 57 -16.10 40.16 23.17
N ALA A 58 -16.85 40.11 22.07
CA ALA A 58 -17.29 38.85 21.45
C ALA A 58 -16.10 38.00 20.96
N ALA A 59 -15.10 38.63 20.32
CA ALA A 59 -13.91 37.95 19.84
C ALA A 59 -13.05 37.42 20.99
N LEU A 60 -12.87 38.19 22.07
CA LEU A 60 -12.16 37.76 23.27
C LEU A 60 -12.88 36.58 23.93
N GLY A 61 -14.21 36.66 24.10
CA GLY A 61 -15.03 35.57 24.61
C GLY A 61 -14.83 34.30 23.78
N ALA A 62 -14.99 34.40 22.46
CA ALA A 62 -14.81 33.26 21.56
C ALA A 62 -13.41 32.64 21.61
N ALA A 63 -12.36 33.47 21.77
CA ALA A 63 -11.00 33.00 21.96
C ALA A 63 -10.82 32.24 23.28
N VAL A 64 -11.39 32.74 24.39
CA VAL A 64 -11.40 32.03 25.68
C VAL A 64 -12.10 30.68 25.56
N GLY A 65 -13.28 30.64 24.93
CA GLY A 65 -13.98 29.38 24.66
C GLY A 65 -13.18 28.39 23.81
N ALA A 66 -12.45 28.90 22.81
CA ALA A 66 -11.60 28.06 21.97
C ALA A 66 -10.50 27.38 22.81
N VAL A 67 -9.83 28.15 23.67
CA VAL A 67 -8.77 27.68 24.56
C VAL A 67 -9.32 26.66 25.55
N LEU A 68 -10.45 26.95 26.20
CA LEU A 68 -11.10 26.04 27.15
C LEU A 68 -11.49 24.72 26.46
N GLY A 69 -12.09 24.78 25.28
CA GLY A 69 -12.43 23.59 24.51
C GLY A 69 -11.20 22.79 24.08
N ALA A 70 -10.12 23.47 23.69
CA ALA A 70 -8.87 22.81 23.31
C ALA A 70 -8.21 22.12 24.52
N LEU A 71 -8.23 22.74 25.70
CA LEU A 71 -7.72 22.16 26.95
C LEU A 71 -8.56 20.95 27.38
N LEU A 72 -9.89 21.06 27.37
CA LEU A 72 -10.81 19.99 27.73
C LEU A 72 -10.59 18.75 26.86
N MET A 73 -10.35 18.95 25.57
CA MET A 73 -10.16 17.87 24.59
C MET A 73 -8.70 17.46 24.40
N HIS A 74 -7.73 18.08 25.09
CA HIS A 74 -6.30 17.83 24.87
C HIS A 74 -5.92 16.35 25.09
N ARG A 75 -6.43 15.73 26.15
CA ARG A 75 -6.18 14.31 26.45
C ARG A 75 -6.72 13.37 25.36
N GLN A 76 -7.71 13.79 24.58
CA GLN A 76 -8.22 13.00 23.45
C GLN A 76 -7.34 13.15 22.19
N MET A 77 -6.57 14.24 22.11
CA MET A 77 -5.69 14.57 20.99
C MET A 77 -4.25 14.07 21.17
N ILE A 78 -3.85 13.71 22.39
CA ILE A 78 -2.54 13.12 22.70
C ILE A 78 -2.75 11.67 23.18
N LEU A 79 -2.48 10.74 22.28
CA LEU A 79 -2.59 9.29 22.53
C LEU A 79 -1.25 8.69 22.98
N PRO A 80 -1.25 7.46 23.55
CA PRO A 80 -0.03 6.72 23.81
C PRO A 80 0.84 6.66 22.56
N ARG A 81 2.14 6.80 22.77
CA ARG A 81 3.12 6.90 21.70
C ARG A 81 3.20 5.60 20.91
N GLY A 82 3.02 5.71 19.61
CA GLY A 82 3.25 4.62 18.65
C GLY A 82 4.63 4.71 18.00
N LEU A 83 5.09 3.59 17.44
CA LEU A 83 6.30 3.56 16.62
C LEU A 83 5.96 3.44 15.12
N PRO A 84 6.16 4.50 14.33
CA PRO A 84 5.95 4.44 12.88
C PRO A 84 6.92 3.47 12.22
N VAL A 85 6.37 2.61 11.36
CA VAL A 85 7.11 1.72 10.47
C VAL A 85 6.70 2.09 9.05
N LEU A 86 7.63 2.58 8.23
CA LEU A 86 7.35 3.01 6.87
C LEU A 86 7.69 1.89 5.89
N THR A 87 6.78 1.64 4.96
CA THR A 87 6.98 0.64 3.90
C THR A 87 7.23 1.32 2.57
N TYR A 88 8.33 0.93 1.94
CA TYR A 88 8.73 1.21 0.57
C TYR A 88 8.71 -0.10 -0.23
N HIS A 89 8.67 -0.02 -1.56
CA HIS A 89 8.85 -1.20 -2.42
C HIS A 89 9.95 -0.90 -3.43
N SER A 90 9.61 -0.27 -4.56
CA SER A 90 10.56 0.13 -5.60
C SER A 90 11.11 1.54 -5.32
N VAL A 91 12.42 1.72 -5.48
CA VAL A 91 13.12 3.02 -5.42
C VAL A 91 13.84 3.26 -6.73
N SER A 92 13.12 3.75 -7.73
CA SER A 92 13.60 3.76 -9.12
C SER A 92 13.32 5.08 -9.85
N GLU A 93 14.21 5.43 -10.77
CA GLU A 93 13.93 6.47 -11.78
C GLU A 93 13.05 5.93 -12.93
N ASP A 94 13.10 4.62 -13.19
CA ASP A 94 12.28 3.92 -14.17
C ASP A 94 11.74 2.60 -13.62
N ALA A 95 10.47 2.59 -13.23
CA ALA A 95 9.76 1.41 -12.76
C ALA A 95 8.73 0.89 -13.78
N ALA A 96 8.87 1.21 -15.06
CA ALA A 96 7.86 0.89 -16.08
C ALA A 96 7.56 -0.62 -16.23
N TRP A 97 8.53 -1.48 -15.87
CA TRP A 97 8.36 -2.93 -15.86
C TRP A 97 7.33 -3.44 -14.84
N LEU A 98 6.96 -2.61 -13.84
CA LEU A 98 5.96 -2.92 -12.82
C LEU A 98 4.58 -2.32 -13.17
N PRO A 99 3.53 -3.12 -13.41
CA PRO A 99 2.17 -2.63 -13.65
C PRO A 99 1.58 -1.82 -12.49
N TRP A 100 2.11 -2.02 -11.27
CA TRP A 100 1.74 -1.34 -10.02
C TRP A 100 2.73 -0.24 -9.60
N ALA A 101 3.70 0.14 -10.45
CA ALA A 101 4.72 1.15 -10.14
C ALA A 101 4.13 2.45 -9.58
N ARG A 102 2.99 2.90 -10.13
CA ARG A 102 2.31 4.12 -9.71
C ARG A 102 2.01 4.16 -8.21
N ASP A 103 1.70 3.02 -7.61
CA ASP A 103 1.24 2.93 -6.23
C ASP A 103 2.36 2.51 -5.27
N THR A 104 3.48 1.96 -5.79
CA THR A 104 4.49 1.24 -5.01
C THR A 104 5.93 1.70 -5.25
N SER A 105 6.16 2.54 -6.26
CA SER A 105 7.49 3.06 -6.59
C SER A 105 7.63 4.52 -6.16
N ILE A 106 8.82 4.85 -5.66
CA ILE A 106 9.26 6.22 -5.40
C ILE A 106 10.56 6.50 -6.13
N ARG A 107 10.85 7.78 -6.40
CA ARG A 107 12.18 8.15 -6.90
C ARG A 107 13.25 8.08 -5.80
N PRO A 108 14.51 7.77 -6.14
CA PRO A 108 15.66 7.91 -5.23
C PRO A 108 15.69 9.26 -4.50
N ALA A 109 15.47 10.37 -5.21
CA ALA A 109 15.43 11.71 -4.63
C ALA A 109 14.31 11.88 -3.57
N THR A 110 13.20 11.14 -3.71
CA THR A 110 12.11 11.14 -2.71
C THR A 110 12.53 10.40 -1.44
N LEU A 111 13.21 9.26 -1.56
CA LEU A 111 13.72 8.52 -0.39
C LEU A 111 14.71 9.38 0.40
N ASP A 112 15.68 9.96 -0.29
CA ASP A 112 16.68 10.85 0.28
C ASP A 112 16.05 12.09 0.97
N ARG A 113 14.99 12.66 0.37
CA ARG A 113 14.20 13.72 1.02
C ARG A 113 13.48 13.23 2.29
N HIS A 114 12.92 12.03 2.29
CA HIS A 114 12.31 11.44 3.49
C HIS A 114 13.34 11.26 4.61
N LEU A 115 14.54 10.76 4.31
CA LEU A 115 15.61 10.59 5.32
C LEU A 115 16.10 11.93 5.88
N ARG A 116 16.27 12.95 5.02
CA ARG A 116 16.54 14.34 5.49
C ARG A 116 15.43 14.88 6.39
N LEU A 117 14.17 14.59 6.08
CA LEU A 117 13.04 14.97 6.94
C LEU A 117 13.14 14.27 8.30
N PHE A 118 13.51 12.99 8.35
CA PHE A 118 13.70 12.26 9.61
C PHE A 118 14.80 12.90 10.46
N ALA A 119 15.93 13.23 9.86
CA ALA A 119 17.01 13.95 10.54
C ALA A 119 16.53 15.31 11.10
N ARG A 120 15.83 16.13 10.30
CA ARG A 120 15.24 17.41 10.76
C ARG A 120 14.21 17.24 11.88
N MET A 121 13.53 16.10 11.92
CA MET A 121 12.57 15.77 12.99
C MET A 121 13.23 15.17 14.24
N GLY A 122 14.55 14.93 14.21
CA GLY A 122 15.29 14.22 15.25
C GLY A 122 14.88 12.75 15.37
N LEU A 123 14.40 12.13 14.28
CA LEU A 123 14.03 10.72 14.25
C LEU A 123 15.25 9.86 13.99
N ARG A 124 15.44 8.83 14.83
CA ARG A 124 16.42 7.78 14.60
C ARG A 124 15.77 6.60 13.88
N VAL A 125 16.42 6.12 12.83
CA VAL A 125 16.01 4.87 12.18
C VAL A 125 16.45 3.69 13.05
N VAL A 126 15.52 2.80 13.40
CA VAL A 126 15.76 1.66 14.30
C VAL A 126 15.50 0.33 13.62
N ASP A 127 16.24 -0.69 14.07
CA ASP A 127 16.06 -2.07 13.63
C ASP A 127 14.74 -2.67 14.13
N THR A 128 13.99 -3.28 13.21
CA THR A 128 12.66 -3.85 13.49
C THR A 128 12.74 -5.07 14.39
N GLU A 129 13.75 -5.93 14.22
CA GLU A 129 13.88 -7.16 14.99
C GLU A 129 14.20 -6.85 16.45
N THR A 130 15.20 -5.99 16.68
CA THR A 130 15.59 -5.50 18.00
C THR A 130 14.41 -4.83 18.70
N LEU A 131 13.71 -3.94 18.01
CA LEU A 131 12.51 -3.31 18.55
C LEU A 131 11.44 -4.33 18.96
N THR A 132 11.18 -5.32 18.10
CA THR A 132 10.20 -6.36 18.40
C THR A 132 10.58 -7.13 19.66
N ARG A 133 11.87 -7.50 19.79
CA ARG A 133 12.39 -8.13 21.02
C ARG A 133 12.24 -7.22 22.24
N ASP A 134 12.56 -5.94 22.10
CA ASP A 134 12.44 -4.95 23.19
C ASP A 134 11.01 -4.89 23.71
N ARG A 135 10.03 -4.80 22.81
CA ARG A 135 8.61 -4.77 23.18
C ARG A 135 8.13 -6.08 23.79
N LEU A 136 8.59 -7.23 23.29
CA LEU A 136 8.29 -8.54 23.89
C LEU A 136 8.85 -8.66 25.31
N ALA A 137 9.99 -8.02 25.59
CA ALA A 137 10.59 -7.95 26.92
C ALA A 137 10.01 -6.83 27.80
N GLY A 138 8.97 -6.11 27.34
CA GLY A 138 8.35 -5.00 28.10
C GLY A 138 9.22 -3.75 28.19
N ARG A 139 10.28 -3.62 27.38
CA ARG A 139 11.16 -2.43 27.39
C ARG A 139 10.43 -1.21 26.79
N PRO A 140 10.69 0.00 27.31
CA PRO A 140 10.09 1.21 26.78
C PRO A 140 10.44 1.44 25.31
N LEU A 141 9.48 1.97 24.54
CA LEU A 141 9.72 2.34 23.15
C LEU A 141 10.76 3.48 23.06
N PRO A 142 11.67 3.41 22.08
CA PRO A 142 12.64 4.49 21.88
C PRO A 142 11.93 5.82 21.58
N ARG A 143 12.47 6.88 22.19
CA ARG A 143 12.09 8.25 21.84
C ARG A 143 12.58 8.57 20.42
N ASN A 144 11.85 9.47 19.77
CA ASN A 144 11.91 9.84 18.35
C ASN A 144 12.49 8.76 17.41
N ALA A 145 11.72 7.69 17.16
CA ALA A 145 12.20 6.57 16.38
C ALA A 145 11.23 6.22 15.25
N VAL A 146 11.78 5.60 14.21
CA VAL A 146 11.08 5.14 13.02
C VAL A 146 11.77 3.89 12.49
N ALA A 147 11.03 2.93 11.94
CA ALA A 147 11.62 1.79 11.22
C ALA A 147 11.28 1.88 9.74
N LEU A 148 12.16 1.35 8.88
CA LEU A 148 12.01 1.38 7.42
C LEU A 148 11.99 -0.04 6.87
N HIS A 149 10.98 -0.35 6.06
CA HIS A 149 10.76 -1.63 5.40
C HIS A 149 10.82 -1.45 3.89
N PHE A 150 11.46 -2.38 3.18
CA PHE A 150 11.44 -2.50 1.71
C PHE A 150 10.88 -3.87 1.36
N ASP A 151 9.74 -3.91 0.69
CA ASP A 151 9.07 -5.16 0.34
C ASP A 151 9.48 -5.65 -1.07
N ASP A 152 9.13 -6.89 -1.42
CA ASP A 152 9.29 -7.59 -2.71
C ASP A 152 10.71 -8.00 -3.15
N GLY A 153 11.77 -7.34 -2.69
CA GLY A 153 13.14 -7.71 -3.05
C GLY A 153 13.61 -7.23 -4.44
N TYR A 154 13.06 -6.10 -4.90
CA TYR A 154 13.45 -5.47 -6.18
C TYR A 154 14.94 -5.07 -6.21
N LEU A 155 15.54 -5.16 -7.39
CA LEU A 155 16.96 -4.83 -7.59
C LEU A 155 17.31 -3.39 -7.16
N ASP A 156 16.37 -2.48 -7.35
CA ASP A 156 16.54 -1.06 -7.06
C ASP A 156 16.74 -0.76 -5.56
N THR A 157 16.41 -1.71 -4.67
CA THR A 157 16.79 -1.64 -3.25
C THR A 157 18.32 -1.71 -3.09
N TRP A 158 19.00 -2.56 -3.86
CA TRP A 158 20.46 -2.62 -3.91
C TRP A 158 21.06 -1.43 -4.68
N VAL A 159 20.53 -1.15 -5.87
CA VAL A 159 21.10 -0.15 -6.79
C VAL A 159 20.95 1.27 -6.25
N ALA A 160 19.82 1.61 -5.64
CA ALA A 160 19.51 2.99 -5.23
C ALA A 160 19.26 3.14 -3.73
N ALA A 161 18.42 2.29 -3.12
CA ALA A 161 18.05 2.50 -1.71
C ALA A 161 19.23 2.30 -0.75
N ALA A 162 20.02 1.24 -0.93
CA ALA A 162 21.16 0.91 -0.08
C ALA A 162 22.22 2.02 0.02
N PRO A 163 22.76 2.59 -1.08
CA PRO A 163 23.73 3.69 -0.98
C PRO A 163 23.12 4.95 -0.36
N ILE A 164 21.83 5.24 -0.60
CA ILE A 164 21.13 6.36 0.03
C ILE A 164 21.03 6.14 1.54
N LEU A 165 20.59 4.96 1.99
CA LEU A 165 20.50 4.62 3.41
C LEU A 165 21.86 4.73 4.10
N ALA A 166 22.92 4.23 3.46
CA ALA A 166 24.29 4.33 3.96
C ALA A 166 24.74 5.80 4.15
N GLY A 167 24.44 6.68 3.18
CA GLY A 167 24.74 8.11 3.26
C GLY A 167 24.04 8.83 4.43
N HIS A 168 22.91 8.30 4.91
CA HIS A 168 22.18 8.80 6.08
C HIS A 168 22.47 8.02 7.37
N GLY A 169 23.34 7.02 7.35
CA GLY A 169 23.58 6.12 8.48
C GLY A 169 22.31 5.37 8.94
N ALA A 170 21.38 5.13 8.02
CA ALA A 170 20.10 4.50 8.29
C ALA A 170 20.15 2.99 8.06
N CYS A 171 19.50 2.23 8.95
CA CYS A 171 19.25 0.81 8.73
C CYS A 171 17.86 0.58 8.11
N ALA A 172 17.58 -0.63 7.64
CA ALA A 172 16.26 -1.03 7.15
C ALA A 172 16.08 -2.55 7.21
N THR A 173 14.82 -2.98 7.14
CA THR A 173 14.45 -4.38 6.91
C THR A 173 13.97 -4.56 5.48
N VAL A 174 14.50 -5.53 4.76
CA VAL A 174 14.18 -5.85 3.36
C VAL A 174 13.47 -7.20 3.34
N PHE A 175 12.20 -7.21 2.97
CA PHE A 175 11.39 -8.42 2.86
C PHE A 175 11.43 -8.96 1.44
N VAL A 176 11.81 -10.23 1.30
CA VAL A 176 12.00 -10.87 0.00
C VAL A 176 11.11 -12.09 -0.20
N SER A 177 10.61 -12.23 -1.41
CA SER A 177 9.86 -13.41 -1.86
C SER A 177 10.81 -14.36 -2.58
N THR A 178 10.97 -15.57 -2.07
CA THR A 178 12.10 -16.45 -2.47
C THR A 178 12.09 -16.86 -3.94
N ASP A 179 10.91 -16.96 -4.57
CA ASP A 179 10.78 -17.36 -5.98
C ASP A 179 11.15 -16.21 -6.93
N PHE A 180 11.13 -14.96 -6.46
CA PHE A 180 11.51 -13.81 -7.26
C PHE A 180 13.00 -13.45 -7.15
N ILE A 181 13.77 -14.14 -6.30
CA ILE A 181 15.21 -13.89 -6.23
C ILE A 181 15.88 -14.29 -7.53
N ALA A 182 16.67 -13.37 -8.07
CA ALA A 182 17.38 -13.60 -9.31
C ALA A 182 18.56 -14.57 -9.10
N PRO A 183 18.99 -15.30 -10.15
CA PRO A 183 20.20 -16.10 -10.10
C PRO A 183 21.42 -15.24 -9.74
N ASP A 184 22.40 -15.86 -9.09
CA ASP A 184 23.65 -15.18 -8.77
C ASP A 184 24.36 -14.74 -10.06
N ARG A 185 24.77 -13.47 -10.06
CA ARG A 185 25.42 -12.74 -11.15
C ARG A 185 26.39 -11.71 -10.57
N PRO A 186 27.28 -11.08 -11.35
CA PRO A 186 28.07 -9.91 -10.94
C PRO A 186 27.21 -8.78 -10.34
N LEU A 187 27.80 -7.94 -9.47
CA LEU A 187 27.00 -7.06 -8.60
C LEU A 187 26.51 -5.96 -9.52
N ALA A 188 25.21 -5.67 -9.52
CA ALA A 188 24.74 -4.54 -10.28
C ALA A 188 25.45 -3.27 -9.78
N PRO A 189 25.95 -2.39 -10.68
CA PRO A 189 26.45 -1.08 -10.29
C PRO A 189 25.38 -0.32 -9.51
N ARG A 190 25.80 0.43 -8.49
CA ARG A 190 24.88 1.25 -7.69
C ARG A 190 24.95 2.71 -8.12
N MET A 191 23.97 3.48 -7.67
CA MET A 191 24.04 4.94 -7.74
C MET A 191 25.35 5.44 -7.12
N GLY A 192 26.07 6.27 -7.86
CA GLY A 192 27.41 6.75 -7.51
C GLY A 192 28.54 5.95 -8.15
N ASP A 193 28.32 4.68 -8.51
CA ASP A 193 29.34 3.82 -9.13
C ASP A 193 29.31 3.90 -10.67
N SER A 194 28.16 4.22 -11.27
CA SER A 194 27.94 4.26 -12.72
C SER A 194 26.84 5.25 -13.13
N ALA A 195 26.95 5.81 -14.34
CA ALA A 195 25.89 6.59 -14.97
C ALA A 195 24.78 5.72 -15.59
N HIS A 196 25.10 4.46 -15.91
CA HIS A 196 24.17 3.50 -16.50
C HIS A 196 23.78 2.47 -15.44
N LEU A 197 22.54 2.56 -14.97
CA LEU A 197 21.98 1.71 -13.92
C LEU A 197 20.85 0.84 -14.47
N ARG A 198 20.71 -0.35 -13.91
CA ARG A 198 19.60 -1.25 -14.18
C ARG A 198 18.51 -1.05 -13.14
N TRP A 199 17.29 -0.80 -13.61
CA TRP A 199 16.14 -0.48 -12.75
C TRP A 199 15.10 -1.60 -12.65
N ASP A 200 15.28 -2.68 -13.41
CA ASP A 200 14.35 -3.78 -13.51
C ASP A 200 14.83 -5.09 -12.87
N GLY A 201 13.83 -5.90 -12.51
CA GLY A 201 13.99 -7.21 -11.90
C GLY A 201 14.29 -7.16 -10.40
N TYR A 202 14.87 -8.26 -9.93
CA TYR A 202 15.04 -8.56 -8.51
C TYR A 202 16.49 -8.76 -8.14
N MET A 203 16.79 -8.59 -6.85
CA MET A 203 18.10 -8.89 -6.29
C MET A 203 18.42 -10.39 -6.38
N SER A 204 19.71 -10.69 -6.45
CA SER A 204 20.29 -12.02 -6.28
C SER A 204 20.65 -12.27 -4.81
N TRP A 205 20.90 -13.53 -4.44
CA TRP A 205 21.38 -13.86 -3.10
C TRP A 205 22.72 -13.21 -2.78
N ARG A 206 23.59 -13.03 -3.78
CA ARG A 206 24.83 -12.29 -3.60
C ARG A 206 24.62 -10.84 -3.23
N GLU A 207 23.67 -10.14 -3.86
CA GLU A 207 23.29 -8.76 -3.51
C GLU A 207 22.64 -8.70 -2.10
N LEU A 208 21.78 -9.65 -1.77
CA LEU A 208 21.16 -9.73 -0.44
C LEU A 208 22.17 -9.94 0.70
N ARG A 209 23.18 -10.79 0.50
CA ARG A 209 24.28 -10.96 1.47
C ARG A 209 25.07 -9.66 1.67
N GLN A 210 25.27 -8.87 0.61
CA GLN A 210 25.92 -7.57 0.71
C GLN A 210 25.09 -6.57 1.50
N LEU A 211 23.75 -6.61 1.39
CA LEU A 211 22.88 -5.80 2.24
C LEU A 211 23.02 -6.17 3.72
N GLU A 212 23.09 -7.46 4.04
CA GLU A 212 23.31 -7.90 5.43
C GLU A 212 24.66 -7.45 5.98
N ALA A 213 25.72 -7.53 5.16
CA ALA A 213 27.06 -7.04 5.53
C ALA A 213 27.08 -5.51 5.79
N GLN A 214 26.16 -4.76 5.17
CA GLN A 214 25.99 -3.31 5.37
C GLN A 214 25.04 -2.96 6.53
N GLY A 215 24.56 -3.96 7.27
CA GLY A 215 23.70 -3.76 8.45
C GLY A 215 22.20 -3.65 8.15
N LEU A 216 21.77 -3.86 6.90
CA LEU A 216 20.36 -4.06 6.59
C LEU A 216 19.95 -5.50 6.97
N LYS A 217 18.68 -5.72 7.24
CA LYS A 217 18.16 -7.07 7.60
C LYS A 217 17.32 -7.63 6.49
N VAL A 218 17.67 -8.81 5.98
CA VAL A 218 16.87 -9.53 4.98
C VAL A 218 15.90 -10.47 5.68
N GLU A 219 14.60 -10.34 5.39
CA GLU A 219 13.52 -11.05 6.07
C GLU A 219 12.50 -11.59 5.07
N ALA A 220 11.55 -12.41 5.51
CA ALA A 220 10.71 -13.20 4.61
C ALA A 220 9.45 -12.46 4.14
N HIS A 221 9.12 -12.58 2.86
CA HIS A 221 7.85 -12.15 2.25
C HIS A 221 7.04 -13.32 1.66
N GLY A 222 7.37 -14.55 2.02
CA GLY A 222 6.79 -15.76 1.45
C GLY A 222 7.63 -16.32 0.31
N THR A 223 7.05 -17.24 -0.47
CA THR A 223 7.69 -17.76 -1.67
C THR A 223 7.41 -16.85 -2.88
N ASP A 224 6.16 -16.47 -3.06
CA ASP A 224 5.72 -15.55 -4.11
C ASP A 224 4.64 -14.60 -3.58
N HIS A 225 4.20 -13.69 -4.45
CA HIS A 225 3.15 -12.71 -4.19
C HIS A 225 1.86 -13.11 -4.92
N GLY A 226 1.63 -14.42 -5.06
CA GLY A 226 0.54 -15.00 -5.82
C GLY A 226 -0.84 -14.80 -5.17
N ARG A 227 -1.87 -14.85 -6.00
CA ARG A 227 -3.28 -14.78 -5.62
C ARG A 227 -4.00 -16.08 -5.88
N VAL A 228 -5.03 -16.34 -5.09
CA VAL A 228 -5.97 -17.45 -5.29
C VAL A 228 -7.37 -16.91 -5.51
N GLU A 229 -8.13 -17.56 -6.40
CA GLU A 229 -9.55 -17.29 -6.52
C GLU A 229 -10.28 -17.67 -5.23
N THR A 230 -11.34 -16.94 -4.88
CA THR A 230 -12.09 -17.13 -3.63
C THR A 230 -13.59 -17.35 -3.86
N GLY A 231 -14.05 -17.36 -5.11
CA GLY A 231 -15.46 -17.56 -5.42
C GLY A 231 -15.73 -17.84 -6.92
N PRO A 232 -16.89 -18.42 -7.24
CA PRO A 232 -17.27 -18.84 -8.58
C PRO A 232 -17.75 -17.69 -9.48
N GLU A 233 -18.00 -16.50 -8.94
CA GLU A 233 -18.61 -15.43 -9.72
C GLU A 233 -17.65 -14.85 -10.77
N VAL A 234 -18.19 -14.52 -11.94
CA VAL A 234 -17.45 -13.82 -12.99
C VAL A 234 -17.53 -12.33 -12.69
N ARG A 235 -16.38 -11.69 -12.47
CA ARG A 235 -16.30 -10.23 -12.22
C ARG A 235 -15.99 -9.47 -13.50
N ALA A 236 -15.10 -10.00 -14.32
CA ALA A 236 -14.64 -9.38 -15.56
C ALA A 236 -13.94 -10.42 -16.46
N ARG A 237 -13.35 -9.95 -17.56
CA ARG A 237 -12.40 -10.70 -18.38
C ARG A 237 -11.13 -9.89 -18.57
N VAL A 238 -10.00 -10.59 -18.70
CA VAL A 238 -8.70 -9.98 -19.00
C VAL A 238 -8.74 -9.34 -20.39
N THR A 239 -8.15 -8.16 -20.51
CA THR A 239 -7.94 -7.45 -21.79
C THR A 239 -6.45 -7.43 -22.11
N GLY A 240 -6.06 -7.31 -23.39
CA GLY A 240 -4.65 -7.24 -23.77
C GLY A 240 -3.85 -6.19 -22.98
N ALA A 241 -4.44 -5.03 -22.70
CA ALA A 241 -3.79 -3.92 -22.01
C ALA A 241 -3.57 -4.10 -20.50
N ASP A 242 -4.27 -5.03 -19.85
CA ASP A 242 -4.18 -5.24 -18.39
C ASP A 242 -3.69 -6.63 -17.98
N ARG A 243 -3.34 -7.51 -18.93
CA ARG A 243 -2.77 -8.86 -18.69
C ARG A 243 -1.71 -8.88 -17.59
N ALA A 244 -0.72 -7.99 -17.67
CA ALA A 244 0.39 -7.91 -16.71
C ALA A 244 -0.06 -7.64 -15.27
N ARG A 245 -1.17 -6.92 -15.06
CA ARG A 245 -1.73 -6.67 -13.72
C ARG A 245 -2.29 -7.92 -13.06
N HIS A 246 -2.63 -8.93 -13.87
CA HIS A 246 -3.26 -10.17 -13.44
C HIS A 246 -2.28 -11.34 -13.35
N ALA A 247 -0.98 -11.11 -13.59
CA ALA A 247 0.08 -12.11 -13.41
C ALA A 247 0.05 -12.83 -12.04
N PRO A 248 -0.27 -12.17 -10.90
CA PRO A 248 -0.37 -12.84 -9.61
C PRO A 248 -1.32 -14.04 -9.56
N LEU A 249 -2.34 -14.12 -10.43
CA LEU A 249 -3.25 -15.26 -10.47
C LEU A 249 -2.55 -16.55 -10.95
N LEU A 250 -1.52 -16.42 -11.79
CA LEU A 250 -0.76 -17.56 -12.30
C LEU A 250 0.40 -17.97 -11.39
N TRP A 251 0.98 -17.04 -10.63
CA TRP A 251 2.11 -17.33 -9.75
C TRP A 251 1.80 -18.43 -8.72
N SER A 252 0.61 -18.39 -8.10
CA SER A 252 0.23 -19.40 -7.09
C SER A 252 -0.08 -20.79 -7.67
N CYS A 253 -0.11 -20.91 -9.00
CA CYS A 253 -0.42 -22.12 -9.73
C CYS A 253 0.82 -22.88 -10.20
N ALA A 254 2.00 -22.25 -10.22
CA ALA A 254 3.24 -22.89 -10.68
C ALA A 254 4.40 -22.63 -9.71
N PRO A 255 5.01 -23.68 -9.13
CA PRO A 255 6.22 -23.53 -8.33
C PRO A 255 7.42 -23.19 -9.22
N GLY A 256 8.49 -22.69 -8.60
CA GLY A 256 9.76 -22.39 -9.27
C GLY A 256 10.02 -20.90 -9.46
N PRO A 257 11.17 -20.55 -10.07
CA PRO A 257 11.62 -19.18 -10.18
C PRO A 257 10.67 -18.33 -11.03
N LYS A 258 10.46 -17.10 -10.58
CA LYS A 258 9.55 -16.11 -11.17
C LYS A 258 10.23 -14.75 -11.37
N HIS A 259 11.53 -14.64 -11.11
CA HIS A 259 12.27 -13.37 -11.19
C HIS A 259 12.21 -12.69 -12.57
N ASP A 260 11.97 -13.47 -13.62
CA ASP A 260 11.86 -13.07 -15.02
C ASP A 260 10.41 -12.93 -15.51
N TRP A 261 9.44 -12.88 -14.59
CA TRP A 261 8.01 -12.91 -14.95
C TRP A 261 7.59 -11.81 -15.93
N HIS A 262 8.28 -10.68 -15.90
CA HIS A 262 8.04 -9.50 -16.74
C HIS A 262 8.67 -9.61 -18.13
N LEU A 263 9.54 -10.60 -18.35
CA LEU A 263 10.24 -10.84 -19.62
C LEU A 263 9.55 -11.89 -20.49
N THR A 264 8.58 -12.63 -19.93
CA THR A 264 7.92 -13.74 -20.64
C THR A 264 6.41 -13.70 -20.49
N GLU A 265 5.68 -14.06 -21.55
CA GLU A 265 4.21 -14.11 -21.49
C GLU A 265 3.67 -15.28 -20.68
N ARG A 266 4.51 -16.27 -20.33
CA ARG A 266 4.11 -17.47 -19.57
C ARG A 266 3.40 -17.15 -18.26
N TRP A 267 3.76 -16.04 -17.64
CA TRP A 267 3.20 -15.61 -16.36
C TRP A 267 2.00 -14.67 -16.50
N LEU A 268 1.53 -14.43 -17.73
CA LEU A 268 0.42 -13.55 -18.02
C LEU A 268 -0.82 -14.37 -18.40
N PRO A 269 -2.00 -14.10 -17.80
CA PRO A 269 -3.23 -14.76 -18.23
C PRO A 269 -3.52 -14.45 -19.70
N ALA A 270 -4.16 -15.40 -20.39
CA ALA A 270 -4.62 -15.21 -21.75
C ALA A 270 -5.63 -14.06 -21.84
N GLU A 271 -5.66 -13.37 -22.97
CA GLU A 271 -6.72 -12.41 -23.24
C GLU A 271 -8.09 -13.10 -23.26
N GLY A 272 -9.11 -12.46 -22.69
CA GLY A 272 -10.45 -13.03 -22.52
C GLY A 272 -10.58 -14.00 -21.32
N ALA A 273 -9.50 -14.33 -20.62
CA ALA A 273 -9.54 -15.16 -19.42
C ALA A 273 -10.49 -14.56 -18.38
N VAL A 274 -11.26 -15.43 -17.72
CA VAL A 274 -12.24 -15.02 -16.71
C VAL A 274 -11.53 -14.52 -15.46
N LEU A 275 -11.95 -13.34 -14.99
CA LEU A 275 -11.51 -12.79 -13.71
C LEU A 275 -12.57 -13.05 -12.65
N ARG A 276 -12.16 -13.76 -11.61
CA ARG A 276 -12.95 -14.08 -10.43
C ARG A 276 -12.48 -13.26 -9.23
N PRO A 277 -13.26 -13.18 -8.14
CA PRO A 277 -12.75 -12.63 -6.91
C PRO A 277 -11.51 -13.41 -6.48
N SER A 278 -10.49 -12.68 -6.07
CA SER A 278 -9.23 -13.26 -5.63
C SER A 278 -8.66 -12.49 -4.43
N ALA A 279 -7.82 -13.18 -3.69
CA ALA A 279 -7.11 -12.65 -2.54
C ALA A 279 -5.69 -13.21 -2.48
N PRO A 280 -4.77 -12.59 -1.70
CA PRO A 280 -3.41 -13.11 -1.52
C PRO A 280 -3.44 -14.58 -1.09
N ALA A 281 -2.61 -15.41 -1.70
CA ALA A 281 -2.62 -16.84 -1.46
C ALA A 281 -2.45 -17.16 0.02
N LEU A 282 -1.54 -16.47 0.71
CA LEU A 282 -1.24 -16.71 2.12
C LEU A 282 -2.30 -16.12 3.09
N ALA A 283 -3.35 -15.47 2.58
CA ALA A 283 -4.37 -14.82 3.39
C ALA A 283 -5.80 -15.24 3.03
N ALA A 284 -5.96 -16.27 2.21
CA ALA A 284 -7.27 -16.75 1.79
C ALA A 284 -7.28 -18.23 1.47
N ARG A 285 -8.44 -18.84 1.70
CA ARG A 285 -8.78 -20.18 1.22
C ARG A 285 -9.04 -20.11 -0.28
N ARG A 286 -8.45 -21.04 -1.02
CA ARG A 286 -8.61 -21.12 -2.47
C ARG A 286 -9.96 -21.74 -2.81
N TRP A 287 -10.70 -21.15 -3.74
CA TRP A 287 -11.82 -21.76 -4.42
C TRP A 287 -11.34 -22.48 -5.70
N ARG A 288 -11.93 -23.64 -5.99
CA ARG A 288 -11.84 -24.35 -7.27
C ARG A 288 -13.23 -24.88 -7.62
N PHE A 289 -13.41 -25.35 -8.86
CA PHE A 289 -14.67 -25.98 -9.27
C PHE A 289 -15.08 -27.19 -8.40
N VAL A 290 -14.11 -27.86 -7.77
CA VAL A 290 -14.34 -28.99 -6.84
C VAL A 290 -14.72 -28.55 -5.42
N GLY A 291 -14.74 -27.25 -5.13
CA GLY A 291 -15.10 -26.69 -3.83
C GLY A 291 -14.06 -25.72 -3.26
N ILE A 292 -14.33 -25.27 -2.04
CA ILE A 292 -13.44 -24.39 -1.27
C ILE A 292 -12.41 -25.23 -0.52
N GLU A 293 -11.16 -24.78 -0.51
CA GLU A 293 -10.06 -25.35 0.25
C GLU A 293 -10.43 -25.48 1.74
N THR A 294 -10.27 -26.69 2.28
CA THR A 294 -10.54 -26.96 3.70
C THR A 294 -9.52 -26.30 4.60
N ASP A 295 -9.87 -26.10 5.87
CA ASP A 295 -8.98 -25.52 6.88
C ASP A 295 -7.68 -26.31 7.06
N ALA A 296 -7.76 -27.64 6.95
CA ALA A 296 -6.58 -28.50 7.00
C ALA A 296 -5.67 -28.28 5.79
N ALA A 297 -6.23 -28.20 4.58
CA ALA A 297 -5.48 -27.96 3.35
C ALA A 297 -4.83 -26.55 3.34
N TYR A 298 -5.55 -25.53 3.79
CA TYR A 298 -5.03 -24.17 3.94
C TYR A 298 -3.86 -24.11 4.93
N ARG A 299 -4.00 -24.70 6.12
CA ARG A 299 -2.92 -24.79 7.11
C ARG A 299 -1.70 -25.55 6.57
N ALA A 300 -1.92 -26.64 5.84
CA ALA A 300 -0.83 -27.39 5.20
C ALA A 300 -0.10 -26.55 4.14
N ARG A 301 -0.82 -25.71 3.38
CA ARG A 301 -0.23 -24.80 2.40
C ARG A 301 0.60 -23.70 3.05
N LEU A 302 0.13 -23.11 4.15
CA LEU A 302 0.91 -22.16 4.95
C LEU A 302 2.17 -22.81 5.51
N ALA A 303 2.05 -23.99 6.13
CA ALA A 303 3.19 -24.73 6.69
C ALA A 303 4.26 -25.04 5.63
N ARG A 304 3.86 -25.53 4.45
CA ARG A 304 4.79 -25.76 3.33
C ARG A 304 5.50 -24.48 2.90
N THR A 305 4.78 -23.36 2.82
CA THR A 305 5.37 -22.06 2.47
C THR A 305 6.46 -21.68 3.48
N PHE A 306 6.16 -21.73 4.77
CA PHE A 306 7.14 -21.37 5.81
C PHE A 306 8.33 -22.32 5.86
N GLN A 307 8.12 -23.62 5.68
CA GLN A 307 9.20 -24.62 5.60
C GLN A 307 10.12 -24.38 4.40
N THR A 308 9.57 -24.04 3.23
CA THR A 308 10.36 -23.69 2.05
C THR A 308 11.18 -22.44 2.31
N VAL A 309 10.56 -21.39 2.86
CA VAL A 309 11.25 -20.13 3.16
C VAL A 309 12.38 -20.35 4.18
N ASP A 310 12.13 -21.07 5.28
CA ASP A 310 13.17 -21.39 6.28
C ASP A 310 14.37 -22.11 5.65
N ARG A 311 14.11 -23.14 4.83
CA ARG A 311 15.15 -23.87 4.11
C ARG A 311 15.97 -22.95 3.21
N VAL A 312 15.31 -22.15 2.37
CA VAL A 312 15.97 -21.26 1.42
C VAL A 312 16.83 -20.21 2.14
N PHE A 313 16.31 -19.61 3.21
CA PHE A 313 17.05 -18.64 4.02
C PHE A 313 18.27 -19.26 4.68
N ARG A 314 18.15 -20.46 5.26
CA ARG A 314 19.31 -21.17 5.83
C ARG A 314 20.37 -21.49 4.78
N THR A 315 19.94 -21.93 3.60
CA THR A 315 20.88 -22.24 2.50
C THR A 315 21.64 -21.01 2.03
N HIS A 316 20.98 -19.86 1.87
CA HIS A 316 21.60 -18.71 1.20
C HIS A 316 22.13 -17.61 2.13
N LEU A 317 21.59 -17.51 3.36
CA LEU A 317 21.96 -16.52 4.38
C LEU A 317 22.48 -17.15 5.67
N GLY A 318 22.51 -18.48 5.79
CA GLY A 318 23.03 -19.18 6.97
C GLY A 318 22.15 -19.08 8.23
N ARG A 319 20.97 -18.46 8.12
CA ARG A 319 20.03 -18.26 9.24
C ARG A 319 18.58 -18.37 8.78
N PRO A 320 17.64 -18.73 9.66
CA PRO A 320 16.23 -18.57 9.37
C PRO A 320 15.81 -17.09 9.40
N PRO A 321 14.70 -16.73 8.74
CA PRO A 321 14.08 -15.43 8.94
C PRO A 321 13.46 -15.33 10.33
N ARG A 322 13.33 -14.11 10.84
CA ARG A 322 12.76 -13.77 12.16
C ARG A 322 11.48 -12.96 12.05
N LEU A 323 11.30 -12.22 10.97
CA LEU A 323 10.13 -11.41 10.69
C LEU A 323 9.47 -11.87 9.40
N PHE A 324 8.14 -11.80 9.35
CA PHE A 324 7.37 -12.14 8.17
C PHE A 324 6.53 -10.95 7.70
N CYS A 325 6.73 -10.53 6.45
CA CYS A 325 5.83 -9.60 5.80
C CYS A 325 4.75 -10.35 5.03
N TRP A 326 3.49 -10.03 5.28
CA TRP A 326 2.37 -10.60 4.53
C TRP A 326 2.20 -9.89 3.18
N PRO A 327 2.12 -10.64 2.05
CA PRO A 327 1.74 -10.08 0.76
C PRO A 327 0.46 -9.24 0.83
N GLU A 328 0.49 -8.07 0.21
CA GLU A 328 -0.58 -7.05 0.26
C GLU A 328 -1.00 -6.62 1.68
N ASN A 329 -0.12 -6.83 2.66
CA ASN A 329 -0.40 -6.56 4.06
C ASN A 329 -1.65 -7.30 4.60
N ARG A 330 -1.99 -8.48 4.05
CA ARG A 330 -3.15 -9.28 4.51
C ARG A 330 -2.75 -10.53 5.27
N ALA A 331 -3.36 -10.74 6.43
CA ALA A 331 -3.16 -11.93 7.24
C ALA A 331 -4.49 -12.47 7.75
N THR A 332 -4.53 -13.77 8.07
CA THR A 332 -5.63 -14.38 8.84
C THR A 332 -5.14 -14.79 10.24
N PRO A 333 -6.04 -14.96 11.23
CA PRO A 333 -5.65 -15.48 12.54
C PRO A 333 -4.87 -16.80 12.45
N GLU A 334 -5.33 -17.74 11.61
CA GLU A 334 -4.66 -19.03 11.39
C GLU A 334 -3.29 -18.85 10.73
N GLY A 335 -3.16 -17.88 9.81
CA GLY A 335 -1.89 -17.49 9.21
C GLY A 335 -0.90 -16.98 10.24
N ARG A 336 -1.34 -16.13 11.18
CA ARG A 336 -0.49 -15.64 12.27
C ARG A 336 -0.04 -16.77 13.20
N THR A 337 -0.95 -17.66 13.58
CA THR A 337 -0.60 -18.85 14.39
C THR A 337 0.40 -19.73 13.65
N ALA A 338 0.21 -19.98 12.36
CA ALA A 338 1.13 -20.77 11.56
C ALA A 338 2.53 -20.11 11.46
N ALA A 339 2.60 -18.79 11.32
CA ALA A 339 3.88 -18.07 11.34
C ALA A 339 4.56 -18.15 12.72
N GLN A 340 3.81 -18.02 13.82
CA GLN A 340 4.36 -18.19 15.17
C GLN A 340 4.91 -19.61 15.38
N ASN A 341 4.17 -20.63 14.96
CA ASN A 341 4.62 -22.03 15.02
C ASN A 341 5.86 -22.30 14.15
N ALA A 342 6.03 -21.54 13.07
CA ALA A 342 7.22 -21.59 12.23
C ALA A 342 8.41 -20.79 12.81
N GLY A 343 8.27 -20.18 13.98
CA GLY A 343 9.36 -19.49 14.70
C GLY A 343 9.54 -18.01 14.36
N TYR A 344 8.60 -17.39 13.65
CA TYR A 344 8.63 -15.94 13.41
C TYR A 344 8.32 -15.17 14.70
N LEU A 345 9.14 -14.17 15.00
CA LEU A 345 9.00 -13.29 16.16
C LEU A 345 7.79 -12.37 16.05
N ALA A 346 7.57 -11.82 14.86
CA ALA A 346 6.45 -10.95 14.54
C ALA A 346 6.13 -10.99 13.05
N THR A 347 4.91 -10.56 12.71
CA THR A 347 4.45 -10.43 11.33
C THR A 347 3.82 -9.07 11.06
N THR A 348 3.81 -8.63 9.80
CA THR A 348 3.16 -7.36 9.41
C THR A 348 1.62 -7.49 9.39
N ALA A 349 0.90 -6.68 8.59
CA ALA A 349 -0.56 -6.66 8.54
C ALA A 349 -1.24 -6.14 9.81
N GLY A 350 -0.60 -5.23 10.56
CA GLY A 350 -1.17 -4.63 11.76
C GLY A 350 -2.02 -3.38 11.50
N ALA A 351 -3.16 -3.30 12.19
CA ALA A 351 -4.03 -2.11 12.21
C ALA A 351 -3.75 -1.15 13.39
N GLY A 352 -2.80 -1.46 14.28
CA GLY A 352 -2.43 -0.64 15.45
C GLY A 352 -1.43 0.49 15.19
N ARG A 353 -0.84 1.09 16.22
CA ARG A 353 0.23 2.11 16.09
C ARG A 353 1.57 1.63 16.65
N ASN A 354 1.74 0.33 16.89
CA ASN A 354 2.91 -0.25 17.54
C ASN A 354 3.19 0.40 18.89
N THR A 355 2.15 0.62 19.70
CA THR A 355 2.32 1.19 21.05
C THR A 355 2.89 0.13 22.01
N ALA A 356 3.37 0.56 23.18
CA ALA A 356 3.86 -0.37 24.21
C ALA A 356 2.79 -1.36 24.71
N SER A 357 1.51 -0.99 24.62
CA SER A 357 0.37 -1.81 25.07
C SER A 357 -0.22 -2.72 23.98
N GLU A 358 0.18 -2.54 22.72
CA GLU A 358 -0.27 -3.39 21.61
C GLU A 358 0.61 -4.63 21.50
N ASP A 359 0.05 -5.73 20.98
CA ASP A 359 0.78 -6.99 20.76
C ASP A 359 2.05 -6.74 19.90
N PRO A 360 3.25 -6.99 20.43
CA PRO A 360 4.49 -6.80 19.68
C PRO A 360 4.67 -7.78 18.53
N ARG A 361 3.91 -8.88 18.49
CA ARG A 361 3.96 -9.87 17.41
C ARG A 361 3.25 -9.41 16.13
N VAL A 362 2.55 -8.27 16.18
CA VAL A 362 1.83 -7.69 15.04
C VAL A 362 2.36 -6.29 14.76
N ILE A 363 2.95 -6.11 13.58
CA ILE A 363 3.56 -4.87 13.15
C ILE A 363 2.62 -4.11 12.22
N ALA A 364 2.22 -2.92 12.67
CA ALA A 364 1.49 -1.96 11.87
C ALA A 364 2.42 -1.08 11.04
N ARG A 365 2.05 -0.81 9.80
CA ARG A 365 2.89 -0.08 8.85
C ARG A 365 2.15 1.09 8.20
N LEU A 366 2.94 2.05 7.72
CA LEU A 366 2.53 3.22 6.97
C LEU A 366 3.16 3.13 5.58
N HIS A 367 2.34 3.07 4.53
CA HIS A 367 2.88 3.11 3.17
C HIS A 367 3.52 4.47 2.90
N ALA A 368 4.75 4.45 2.37
CA ALA A 368 5.53 5.63 2.03
C ALA A 368 5.62 5.78 0.51
N GLY A 369 4.54 6.30 -0.08
CA GLY A 369 4.41 6.46 -1.52
C GLY A 369 5.02 7.76 -2.07
N GLN A 370 5.10 7.81 -3.39
CA GLN A 370 5.43 9.01 -4.14
C GLN A 370 4.29 10.03 -4.00
N ASP A 371 4.62 11.32 -3.93
CA ASP A 371 3.66 12.42 -3.81
C ASP A 371 2.67 12.19 -2.64
N TYR A 372 3.18 12.16 -1.40
CA TYR A 372 2.40 11.90 -0.18
C TYR A 372 1.18 12.83 -0.03
N ALA A 373 1.34 14.11 -0.39
CA ALA A 373 0.28 15.11 -0.44
C ALA A 373 -0.62 14.99 -1.68
N GLY A 374 -0.25 14.15 -2.65
CA GLY A 374 -0.94 13.86 -3.93
C GLY A 374 -1.01 15.02 -4.89
N VAL A 375 -0.15 15.98 -4.64
CA VAL A 375 0.18 17.08 -5.52
C VAL A 375 1.71 17.05 -5.61
N ARG A 376 2.25 17.32 -6.79
CA ARG A 376 3.71 17.32 -7.00
C ARG A 376 4.32 18.56 -6.36
N CYS A 377 4.47 18.55 -5.05
CA CYS A 377 4.99 19.67 -4.27
C CYS A 377 5.78 19.12 -3.07
N GLY A 378 7.11 19.22 -3.16
CA GLY A 378 8.02 18.67 -2.14
C GLY A 378 7.72 19.15 -0.71
N PRO A 379 7.55 20.47 -0.46
CA PRO A 379 7.22 20.96 0.89
C PRO A 379 5.89 20.43 1.43
N LEU A 380 4.85 20.32 0.58
CA LEU A 380 3.57 19.76 1.00
C LEU A 380 3.67 18.25 1.26
N ASP A 381 4.46 17.52 0.47
CA ASP A 381 4.74 16.10 0.72
C ASP A 381 5.47 15.90 2.05
N ASP A 382 6.49 16.71 2.33
CA ASP A 382 7.23 16.68 3.59
C ASP A 382 6.30 16.96 4.77
N LEU A 383 5.42 17.95 4.64
CA LEU A 383 4.40 18.25 5.65
C LEU A 383 3.42 17.09 5.84
N ALA A 384 2.95 16.49 4.74
CA ALA A 384 2.03 15.35 4.79
C ALA A 384 2.68 14.13 5.46
N LEU A 385 3.92 13.80 5.11
CA LEU A 385 4.65 12.69 5.71
C LEU A 385 4.91 12.95 7.20
N ARG A 386 5.40 14.14 7.56
CA ARG A 386 5.59 14.55 8.96
C ARG A 386 4.28 14.42 9.74
N ALA A 387 3.18 14.89 9.18
CA ALA A 387 1.89 14.86 9.84
C ALA A 387 1.39 13.41 10.07
N HIS A 388 1.58 12.51 9.10
CA HIS A 388 1.27 11.09 9.28
C HIS A 388 2.13 10.43 10.35
N ILE A 389 3.43 10.69 10.36
CA ILE A 389 4.36 10.18 11.39
C ILE A 389 3.92 10.66 12.78
N ARG A 390 3.61 11.96 12.93
CA ARG A 390 3.19 12.53 14.22
C ARG A 390 1.84 12.00 14.69
N CYS A 391 0.88 11.79 13.79
CA CYS A 391 -0.37 11.10 14.11
C CYS A 391 -0.11 9.67 14.58
N PHE A 392 0.79 8.95 13.93
CA PHE A 392 1.17 7.59 14.32
C PHE A 392 1.79 7.57 15.72
N GLN A 393 2.66 8.55 16.01
CA GLN A 393 3.25 8.80 17.33
C GLN A 393 2.24 9.31 18.38
N GLY A 394 0.96 9.50 18.03
CA GLY A 394 -0.12 9.81 18.97
C GLY A 394 -0.47 11.28 19.09
N ASN A 395 0.19 12.18 18.35
CA ASN A 395 -0.18 13.59 18.32
C ASN A 395 -1.18 13.86 17.19
N LEU A 396 -2.46 13.87 17.52
CA LEU A 396 -3.55 14.03 16.56
C LEU A 396 -3.78 15.48 16.11
N TYR A 397 -3.13 16.49 16.70
CA TYR A 397 -3.19 17.85 16.17
C TYR A 397 -2.61 17.92 14.75
N TRP A 398 -1.68 17.02 14.41
CA TRP A 398 -1.17 16.85 13.06
C TRP A 398 -2.19 16.27 12.08
N ALA A 399 -3.37 15.85 12.52
CA ALA A 399 -4.46 15.49 11.62
C ALA A 399 -5.07 16.72 10.94
N LEU A 400 -4.98 17.91 11.54
CA LEU A 400 -5.50 19.16 10.98
C LEU A 400 -4.86 19.51 9.63
N PRO A 401 -3.51 19.56 9.48
CA PRO A 401 -2.91 19.77 8.17
C PRO A 401 -3.23 18.63 7.19
N LEU A 402 -3.42 17.38 7.65
CA LEU A 402 -3.86 16.30 6.75
C LEU A 402 -5.27 16.53 6.21
N CYS A 403 -6.19 17.03 7.02
CA CYS A 403 -7.53 17.42 6.59
C CYS A 403 -7.47 18.58 5.57
N ALA A 404 -6.63 19.59 5.82
CA ALA A 404 -6.42 20.70 4.88
C ALA A 404 -5.85 20.22 3.54
N ILE A 405 -4.82 19.37 3.55
CA ILE A 405 -4.24 18.76 2.36
C ILE A 405 -5.28 17.91 1.61
N ALA A 406 -6.12 17.16 2.32
CA ALA A 406 -7.20 16.39 1.71
C ALA A 406 -8.25 17.29 1.03
N ALA A 407 -8.58 18.44 1.63
CA ALA A 407 -9.45 19.45 1.03
C ALA A 407 -8.84 20.06 -0.24
N ILE A 408 -7.55 20.45 -0.20
CA ILE A 408 -6.80 20.94 -1.37
C ILE A 408 -6.83 19.91 -2.50
N ARG A 409 -6.55 18.63 -2.19
CA ARG A 409 -6.64 17.54 -3.18
C ARG A 409 -8.03 17.42 -3.79
N ARG A 410 -9.09 17.56 -3.00
CA ARG A 410 -10.48 17.48 -3.48
C ARG A 410 -10.79 18.64 -4.44
N VAL A 411 -10.41 19.86 -4.08
CA VAL A 411 -10.58 21.05 -4.93
C VAL A 411 -9.78 20.91 -6.22
N ALA A 412 -8.51 20.53 -6.14
CA ALA A 412 -7.66 20.33 -7.32
C ALA A 412 -8.23 19.28 -8.29
N ARG A 413 -8.85 18.21 -7.79
CA ARG A 413 -9.55 17.22 -8.63
C ARG A 413 -10.79 17.78 -9.30
N LEU A 414 -11.55 18.63 -8.62
CA LEU A 414 -12.73 19.29 -9.20
C LEU A 414 -12.33 20.25 -10.32
N LEU A 415 -11.26 21.03 -10.13
CA LEU A 415 -10.74 21.95 -11.14
C LEU A 415 -10.12 21.24 -12.35
N ARG A 416 -9.61 20.01 -12.17
CA ARG A 416 -9.07 19.17 -13.25
C ARG A 416 -10.12 18.34 -13.99
N ARG A 417 -11.40 18.42 -13.61
CA ARG A 417 -12.44 17.82 -14.44
C ARG A 417 -12.51 18.62 -15.75
N PRO A 418 -12.34 17.98 -16.92
CA PRO A 418 -12.65 18.68 -18.17
C PRO A 418 -14.08 19.19 -18.07
N ALA A 419 -14.31 20.45 -18.41
CA ALA A 419 -15.65 20.98 -18.58
C ALA A 419 -16.38 19.99 -19.48
N ALA A 420 -17.41 19.32 -18.95
CA ALA A 420 -18.33 18.61 -19.80
C ALA A 420 -18.83 19.65 -20.80
N SER A 421 -18.58 19.40 -22.09
CA SER A 421 -19.04 20.26 -23.17
C SER A 421 -20.52 20.57 -22.94
N ALA A 422 -20.80 21.82 -22.59
CA ALA A 422 -22.14 22.38 -22.60
C ALA A 422 -22.57 22.48 -24.06
N GLY A 423 -23.07 21.37 -24.59
CA GLY A 423 -23.81 21.29 -25.84
C GLY A 423 -25.29 21.33 -25.50
N THR A 424 -25.88 22.48 -25.77
CA THR A 424 -27.32 22.77 -25.84
C THR A 424 -28.11 21.67 -26.56
N GLY A 425 -29.23 21.26 -25.97
CA GLY A 425 -30.19 20.33 -26.56
C GLY A 425 -31.41 20.20 -25.67
N MET A 426 -32.27 21.23 -25.72
CA MET A 426 -33.53 21.35 -25.00
C MET A 426 -34.51 20.23 -25.41
N GLY A 427 -35.16 19.59 -24.44
CA GLY A 427 -36.24 18.62 -24.66
C GLY A 427 -36.67 17.92 -23.37
N ARG A 428 -37.74 18.42 -22.75
CA ARG A 428 -38.31 17.94 -21.47
C ARG A 428 -39.18 16.69 -21.63
N THR A 429 -38.87 15.67 -20.81
CA THR A 429 -39.75 14.81 -19.96
C THR A 429 -40.81 13.89 -20.63
N PRO A 430 -41.52 13.04 -19.86
CA PRO A 430 -41.12 11.68 -19.45
C PRO A 430 -42.18 10.62 -19.88
N ASP A 431 -41.87 9.30 -19.93
CA ASP A 431 -42.75 8.24 -19.39
C ASP A 431 -42.41 6.78 -19.78
N THR A 432 -42.68 5.92 -18.79
CA THR A 432 -43.14 4.51 -18.76
C THR A 432 -42.82 3.45 -19.85
N CYS A 433 -42.31 2.30 -19.34
CA CYS A 433 -42.89 0.94 -19.36
C CYS A 433 -43.31 0.20 -20.67
N ALA A 434 -43.13 -1.13 -20.61
CA ALA A 434 -43.78 -2.21 -21.40
C ALA A 434 -43.27 -2.46 -22.85
N ARG A 435 -42.65 -3.62 -23.14
CA ARG A 435 -43.19 -4.96 -23.46
C ARG A 435 -43.63 -5.16 -24.94
N THR A 436 -42.87 -6.04 -25.62
CA THR A 436 -43.31 -7.20 -26.45
C THR A 436 -43.84 -7.00 -27.89
N VAL A 437 -43.56 -8.05 -28.71
CA VAL A 437 -44.21 -8.55 -29.96
C VAL A 437 -43.48 -8.12 -31.25
N VAL A 438 -42.65 -8.96 -31.90
CA VAL A 438 -42.87 -10.19 -32.72
C VAL A 438 -43.58 -9.95 -34.07
N ARG A 439 -42.87 -10.17 -35.20
CA ARG A 439 -43.24 -10.99 -36.40
C ARG A 439 -42.28 -10.71 -37.58
N THR A 440 -41.43 -11.67 -37.98
CA THR A 440 -41.55 -12.65 -39.10
C THR A 440 -41.57 -12.02 -40.50
N ALA A 441 -40.49 -12.20 -41.30
CA ALA A 441 -40.35 -13.15 -42.44
C ALA A 441 -40.89 -12.55 -43.77
N ALA A 442 -40.37 -12.74 -44.99
CA ALA A 442 -39.50 -13.75 -45.61
C ALA A 442 -39.01 -13.25 -47.01
N GLY A 443 -38.07 -14.00 -47.61
CA GLY A 443 -37.84 -14.11 -49.07
C GLY A 443 -36.83 -13.12 -49.65
N SER A 444 -35.86 -13.46 -50.50
CA SER A 444 -35.62 -14.67 -51.30
C SER A 444 -34.24 -14.55 -51.97
N ALA A 445 -33.45 -15.62 -51.97
CA ALA A 445 -32.33 -15.87 -52.90
C ALA A 445 -32.88 -16.67 -54.12
N PRO A 446 -32.09 -17.14 -55.12
CA PRO A 446 -30.64 -17.05 -55.36
C PRO A 446 -30.28 -16.75 -56.84
N VAL A 447 -29.00 -16.84 -57.24
CA VAL A 447 -28.49 -17.55 -58.46
C VAL A 447 -26.95 -17.44 -58.56
N SER A 448 -26.36 -18.61 -58.82
CA SER A 448 -25.01 -19.07 -59.27
C SER A 448 -24.11 -18.10 -60.09
N GLY A 449 -22.78 -18.21 -60.21
CA GLY A 449 -21.76 -19.28 -59.99
C GLY A 449 -20.34 -18.71 -60.34
N PRO A 450 -19.34 -19.50 -60.78
CA PRO A 450 -18.31 -20.14 -59.94
C PRO A 450 -16.82 -19.79 -60.31
N VAL A 451 -15.87 -20.57 -59.73
CA VAL A 451 -14.47 -20.86 -60.17
C VAL A 451 -13.39 -19.93 -59.56
N SER A 452 -12.24 -20.34 -58.98
CA SER A 452 -11.63 -21.61 -58.55
C SER A 452 -10.44 -21.30 -57.62
N ALA A 453 -10.09 -22.25 -56.76
CA ALA A 453 -8.84 -22.28 -56.00
C ALA A 453 -7.75 -23.11 -56.72
N PRO A 454 -6.45 -22.93 -56.37
CA PRO A 454 -5.47 -24.00 -56.50
C PRO A 454 -4.98 -24.52 -55.14
N SER A 455 -4.84 -25.84 -55.07
CA SER A 455 -4.27 -26.65 -53.98
C SER A 455 -2.73 -26.57 -53.91
N PRO A 456 -2.12 -27.04 -52.80
CA PRO A 456 -0.67 -26.96 -52.57
C PRO A 456 0.09 -28.17 -53.15
N GLU A 457 1.30 -27.93 -53.64
CA GLU A 457 2.26 -28.96 -54.03
C GLU A 457 3.24 -29.30 -52.89
N ARG A 458 3.66 -30.57 -52.85
CA ARG A 458 4.56 -31.19 -51.87
C ARG A 458 5.97 -31.40 -52.46
N ALA A 459 6.95 -31.26 -51.58
CA ALA A 459 8.14 -32.13 -51.35
C ALA A 459 9.48 -31.93 -52.12
N ALA A 460 10.54 -32.15 -51.30
CA ALA A 460 11.97 -32.40 -51.58
C ALA A 460 12.80 -31.17 -51.99
N SER A 461 13.65 -30.61 -51.12
CA SER A 461 14.98 -31.13 -50.72
C SER A 461 15.54 -30.33 -49.55
#